data_AF-A0A4D4LFE3-F1
#
_entry.id   AF-A0A4D4LFE3-F1
#
_cell.length_a   1.000
_cell.length_b   1.000
_cell.length_c   1.000
_cell.angle_alpha   90.00
_cell.angle_beta   90.00
_cell.angle_gamma   90.00
#
_symmetry.space_group_name_H-M   'P 1'
#
loop_
_entity.id
_entity.type
_entity.pdbx_description
1 polymer ?
#
loop_
_entity_poly.entity_id
_entity_poly.type
_entity_poly.pdbx_seq_one_letter_code
_entity_poly.pdbx_strand_id
1 'polypeptide(L)'
;MAAALRAAGATARVWEVPLADQGLDAFRDALTNRLTRPGERPRAVVFVCGPHPAQGGPHPAQGGPHPAQGGGAEDGLRRTRRLLAAAQALTARFPEPPRLYAATSGARTVTPGDLADPGQSALRGLLRVLALEHPELRATSVDTDPAAPDRLADTLAAELLADGPEDEIALRDGARYTAELDHAPLTDTERTTAAARTVRCGTDGFRLRVGRLGDLGSLELTTTPAARQDPVRWNCGCSPRA
;
A
#
# COMPACT_ATOMS: atom_id res chain seq x y z
N MET A 1 -13.29 4.67 19.59
CA MET A 1 -11.87 4.55 20.02
C MET A 1 -11.50 5.50 21.16
N ALA A 2 -11.45 6.84 20.97
CA ALA A 2 -10.98 7.74 22.03
C ALA A 2 -11.79 7.68 23.35
N ALA A 3 -13.10 7.45 23.26
CA ALA A 3 -13.94 7.20 24.43
C ALA A 3 -13.54 5.89 25.15
N ALA A 4 -13.32 4.80 24.41
CA ALA A 4 -12.87 3.52 24.96
C ALA A 4 -11.49 3.64 25.63
N LEU A 5 -10.55 4.36 25.03
CA LEU A 5 -9.25 4.66 25.65
C LEU A 5 -9.41 5.40 27.00
N ARG A 6 -10.29 6.40 27.06
CA ARG A 6 -10.56 7.13 28.31
C ARG A 6 -11.27 6.28 29.35
N ALA A 7 -12.20 5.43 28.93
CA ALA A 7 -12.87 4.48 29.81
C ALA A 7 -11.87 3.50 30.45
N ALA A 8 -10.80 3.14 29.74
CA ALA A 8 -9.68 2.34 30.24
C ALA A 8 -8.62 3.16 31.02
N GLY A 9 -8.89 4.44 31.31
CA GLY A 9 -8.00 5.30 32.11
C GLY A 9 -6.90 6.03 31.33
N ALA A 10 -6.85 5.91 30.00
CA ALA A 10 -5.86 6.62 29.20
C ALA A 10 -6.30 8.05 28.85
N THR A 11 -5.33 8.96 28.74
CA THR A 11 -5.58 10.28 28.19
C THR A 11 -5.55 10.22 26.66
N ALA A 12 -6.60 10.75 26.01
CA ALA A 12 -6.71 10.74 24.55
C ALA A 12 -7.18 12.10 24.04
N ARG A 13 -6.44 12.66 23.07
CA ARG A 13 -6.80 13.90 22.35
C ARG A 13 -7.09 13.55 20.90
N VAL A 14 -8.27 13.92 20.43
CA VAL A 14 -8.68 13.70 19.04
C VAL A 14 -8.40 14.95 18.22
N TRP A 15 -7.94 14.74 16.99
CA TRP A 15 -7.77 15.79 16.00
C TRP A 15 -8.43 15.34 14.71
N GLU A 16 -9.63 15.86 14.44
CA GLU A 16 -10.32 15.64 13.18
C GLU A 16 -9.68 16.50 12.10
N VAL A 17 -9.17 15.86 11.05
CA VAL A 17 -8.53 16.51 9.91
C VAL A 17 -9.15 15.99 8.63
N PRO A 18 -10.00 16.77 7.94
CA PRO A 18 -10.60 16.39 6.67
C PRO A 18 -9.52 15.92 5.69
N LEU A 19 -9.75 14.86 4.92
CA LEU A 19 -8.79 14.34 3.94
C LEU A 19 -8.71 15.23 2.68
N ALA A 20 -8.08 16.41 2.84
CA ALA A 20 -7.84 17.38 1.77
C ALA A 20 -6.42 17.25 1.18
N ASP A 21 -6.22 17.84 -0.01
CA ASP A 21 -4.95 17.94 -0.76
C ASP A 21 -3.94 18.92 -0.13
N GLN A 22 -3.98 19.09 1.19
CA GLN A 22 -2.95 19.86 1.88
C GLN A 22 -1.57 19.27 1.59
N GLY A 23 -0.60 20.15 1.33
CA GLY A 23 0.79 19.75 1.13
C GLY A 23 1.36 19.02 2.35
N LEU A 24 2.37 18.18 2.09
CA LEU A 24 3.09 17.42 3.11
C LEU A 24 3.64 18.33 4.22
N ASP A 25 4.28 19.45 3.83
CA ASP A 25 4.86 20.41 4.79
C ASP A 25 3.79 21.07 5.66
N ALA A 26 2.67 21.49 5.07
CA ALA A 26 1.58 22.13 5.81
C ALA A 26 1.00 21.22 6.91
N PHE A 27 0.85 19.92 6.62
CA PHE A 27 0.40 18.96 7.63
C PHE A 27 1.48 18.69 8.69
N ARG A 28 2.74 18.53 8.28
CA ARG A 28 3.88 18.33 9.19
C ARG A 28 3.98 19.47 10.19
N ASP A 29 3.90 20.71 9.72
CA ASP A 29 4.01 21.91 10.55
C ASP A 29 2.81 22.04 11.49
N ALA A 30 1.59 21.77 11.00
CA ALA A 30 0.38 21.76 11.82
C ALA A 30 0.45 20.71 12.95
N LEU A 31 0.96 19.50 12.65
CA LEU A 31 1.17 18.46 13.65
C LEU A 31 2.25 18.86 14.66
N THR A 32 3.38 19.39 14.17
CA THR A 32 4.50 19.86 15.01
C THR A 32 4.03 20.91 16.01
N ASN A 33 3.28 21.92 15.55
CA ASN A 33 2.69 22.96 16.39
C ASN A 33 1.68 22.43 17.43
N ARG A 34 1.09 21.26 17.18
CA ARG A 34 0.17 20.62 18.11
C ARG A 34 0.91 19.82 19.18
N LEU A 35 2.00 19.18 18.79
CA LEU A 35 2.91 18.45 19.67
C LEU A 35 3.72 19.38 20.59
N THR A 36 3.89 20.67 20.24
CA THR A 36 4.57 21.67 21.06
C THR A 36 3.69 22.34 22.12
N ARG A 37 2.37 22.11 22.10
CA ARG A 37 1.47 22.71 23.11
C ARG A 37 1.80 22.15 24.49
N PRO A 38 1.80 22.98 25.56
CA PRO A 38 2.11 22.54 26.91
C PRO A 38 1.18 21.38 27.32
N GLY A 39 1.80 20.30 27.81
CA GLY A 39 1.15 19.04 28.15
C GLY A 39 2.16 17.89 28.25
N GLU A 40 1.68 16.73 28.68
CA GLU A 40 2.47 15.50 28.73
C GLU A 40 2.78 14.99 27.32
N ARG A 41 3.98 14.43 27.12
CA ARG A 41 4.36 13.86 25.82
C ARG A 41 3.47 12.66 25.53
N PRO A 42 2.89 12.53 24.33
CA PRO A 42 2.10 11.35 23.99
C PRO A 42 3.01 10.12 24.00
N ARG A 43 2.48 8.96 24.41
CA ARG A 43 3.14 7.67 24.22
C ARG A 43 2.97 7.12 22.81
N ALA A 44 1.88 7.51 22.14
CA ALA A 44 1.53 7.06 20.81
C ALA A 44 0.80 8.15 20.01
N VAL A 45 1.00 8.14 18.70
CA VAL A 45 0.20 8.89 17.73
C VAL A 45 -0.49 7.88 16.83
N VAL A 46 -1.82 7.96 16.75
CA VAL A 46 -2.64 6.99 16.01
C VAL A 46 -3.31 7.69 14.83
N PHE A 47 -2.99 7.26 13.62
CA PHE A 47 -3.66 7.68 12.40
C PHE A 47 -4.82 6.74 12.12
N VAL A 48 -6.05 7.20 12.33
CA VAL A 48 -7.25 6.38 12.11
C VAL A 48 -7.78 6.64 10.71
N CYS A 49 -7.80 5.61 9.88
CA CYS A 49 -8.47 5.68 8.59
C CYS A 49 -9.97 5.50 8.78
N GLY A 50 -10.75 6.54 8.45
CA GLY A 50 -12.19 6.38 8.30
C GLY A 50 -12.49 5.36 7.19
N PRO A 51 -13.53 4.52 7.36
CA PRO A 51 -13.93 3.55 6.35
C PRO A 51 -14.21 4.27 5.04
N HIS A 52 -13.77 3.69 3.91
CA HIS A 52 -14.25 4.15 2.62
C HIS A 52 -15.77 3.89 2.58
N PRO A 53 -16.61 4.86 2.17
CA PRO A 53 -18.04 4.59 2.05
C PRO A 53 -18.23 3.33 1.20
N ALA A 54 -18.91 2.34 1.76
CA ALA A 54 -19.19 1.09 1.08
C ALA A 54 -19.80 1.43 -0.28
N GLN A 55 -19.18 0.93 -1.36
CA GLN A 55 -19.79 0.97 -2.68
C GLN A 55 -20.97 -0.02 -2.65
N GLY A 56 -22.12 0.46 -2.16
CA GLY A 56 -23.35 -0.30 -2.09
C GLY A 56 -23.97 -0.44 -3.48
N GLY A 57 -23.90 -1.63 -4.05
CA GLY A 57 -24.71 -2.05 -5.19
C GLY A 57 -24.24 -3.38 -5.79
N PRO A 58 -25.15 -4.30 -6.18
CA PRO A 58 -24.78 -5.53 -6.85
C PRO A 58 -24.04 -5.19 -8.16
N HIS A 59 -22.90 -5.86 -8.38
CA HIS A 59 -22.10 -5.72 -9.60
C HIS A 59 -23.00 -6.08 -10.80
N PRO A 60 -23.33 -5.14 -11.72
CA PRO A 60 -24.04 -5.53 -12.92
C PRO A 60 -23.09 -6.39 -13.75
N ALA A 61 -23.60 -7.51 -14.23
CA ALA A 61 -22.93 -8.33 -15.22
C ALA A 61 -22.76 -7.51 -16.52
N GLN A 62 -21.55 -7.57 -17.08
CA GLN A 62 -21.18 -7.30 -18.48
C GLN A 62 -21.11 -5.82 -18.96
N GLY A 63 -19.88 -5.42 -19.34
CA GLY A 63 -19.63 -4.90 -20.70
C GLY A 63 -19.74 -3.40 -21.01
N GLY A 64 -19.78 -2.50 -20.02
CA GLY A 64 -19.76 -1.03 -20.25
C GLY A 64 -18.47 -0.34 -19.78
N PRO A 65 -18.09 0.83 -20.34
CA PRO A 65 -16.94 1.58 -19.85
C PRO A 65 -17.16 1.98 -18.39
N HIS A 66 -16.30 1.49 -17.51
CA HIS A 66 -16.33 1.81 -16.08
C HIS A 66 -16.19 3.33 -15.90
N PRO A 67 -17.13 4.02 -15.22
CA PRO A 67 -16.91 5.41 -14.85
C PRO A 67 -15.65 5.48 -13.98
N ALA A 68 -14.78 6.44 -14.27
CA ALA A 68 -13.47 6.58 -13.64
C ALA A 68 -13.54 6.54 -12.10
N GLN A 69 -13.01 5.47 -11.52
CA GLN A 69 -12.93 5.17 -10.09
C GLN A 69 -11.80 6.00 -9.40
N GLY A 70 -11.83 7.33 -9.49
CA GLY A 70 -10.70 8.20 -9.12
C GLY A 70 -10.42 8.38 -7.61
N GLY A 71 -11.43 8.18 -6.74
CA GLY A 71 -11.33 8.61 -5.33
C GLY A 71 -10.39 7.76 -4.44
N GLY A 72 -10.38 6.44 -4.59
CA GLY A 72 -9.64 5.55 -3.69
C GLY A 72 -8.11 5.66 -3.81
N ALA A 73 -7.59 5.80 -5.03
CA ALA A 73 -6.16 5.96 -5.27
C ALA A 73 -5.64 7.33 -4.78
N GLU A 74 -6.40 8.40 -5.03
CA GLU A 74 -6.08 9.73 -4.54
C GLU A 74 -6.15 9.82 -3.01
N ASP A 75 -7.15 9.18 -2.39
CA ASP A 75 -7.25 9.08 -0.93
C ASP A 75 -6.07 8.29 -0.34
N GLY A 76 -5.66 7.21 -1.00
CA GLY A 76 -4.45 6.46 -0.62
C GLY A 76 -3.21 7.35 -0.62
N LEU A 77 -2.99 8.12 -1.71
CA LEU A 77 -1.88 9.07 -1.78
C LEU A 77 -1.95 10.15 -0.69
N ARG A 78 -3.14 10.73 -0.46
CA ARG A 78 -3.36 11.73 0.61
C ARG A 78 -3.04 11.16 2.00
N ARG A 79 -3.46 9.92 2.28
CA ARG A 79 -3.18 9.23 3.55
C ARG A 79 -1.69 8.93 3.70
N THR A 80 -1.04 8.39 2.67
CA THR A 80 0.40 8.10 2.67
C THR A 80 1.23 9.35 2.91
N ARG A 81 0.91 10.47 2.25
CA ARG A 81 1.59 11.77 2.46
C ARG A 81 1.46 12.26 3.90
N ARG A 82 0.27 12.11 4.51
CA ARG A 82 0.04 12.49 5.91
C ARG A 82 0.81 11.61 6.88
N LEU A 83 0.82 10.30 6.64
CA LEU A 83 1.58 9.38 7.47
C LEU A 83 3.08 9.67 7.41
N LEU A 84 3.61 9.97 6.22
CA LEU A 84 4.99 10.38 6.04
C LEU A 84 5.30 11.70 6.77
N ALA A 85 4.45 12.72 6.60
CA ALA A 85 4.60 13.98 7.34
C ALA A 85 4.52 13.78 8.85
N ALA A 86 3.69 12.85 9.33
CA ALA A 86 3.62 12.51 10.75
C ALA A 86 4.93 11.89 11.24
N ALA A 87 5.45 10.90 10.53
CA ALA A 87 6.74 10.29 10.84
C ALA A 87 7.86 11.34 10.91
N GLN A 88 7.96 12.21 9.90
CA GLN A 88 8.94 13.30 9.86
C GLN A 88 8.81 14.28 11.03
N ALA A 89 7.58 14.67 11.39
CA ALA A 89 7.35 15.56 12.53
C ALA A 89 7.79 14.91 13.86
N LEU A 90 7.54 13.62 14.01
CA LEU A 90 7.87 12.88 15.23
C LEU A 90 9.39 12.69 15.37
N THR A 91 10.06 12.23 14.32
CA THR A 91 11.51 11.97 14.34
C THR A 91 12.33 13.26 14.44
N ALA A 92 11.88 14.35 13.82
CA ALA A 92 12.55 15.65 13.96
C ALA A 92 12.41 16.25 15.37
N ARG A 93 11.34 15.91 16.10
CA ARG A 93 10.99 16.55 17.37
C ARG A 93 11.49 15.81 18.60
N PHE A 94 11.50 14.47 18.54
CA PHE A 94 11.72 13.62 19.69
C PHE A 94 12.90 12.67 19.41
N PRO A 95 13.96 12.70 20.22
CA PRO A 95 15.03 11.71 20.14
C PRO A 95 14.50 10.27 20.33
N GLU A 96 13.51 10.12 21.21
CA GLU A 96 12.72 8.91 21.40
C GLU A 96 11.27 9.25 21.02
N PRO A 97 10.88 9.02 19.75
CA PRO A 97 9.56 9.41 19.30
C PRO A 97 8.46 8.51 19.86
N PRO A 98 7.23 9.04 20.04
CA PRO A 98 6.09 8.22 20.38
C PRO A 98 5.82 7.18 19.31
N ARG A 99 5.24 6.05 19.72
CA ARG A 99 4.89 4.99 18.79
C ARG A 99 3.90 5.49 17.73
N LEU A 100 4.20 5.25 16.46
CA LEU A 100 3.33 5.63 15.35
C LEU A 100 2.44 4.46 14.95
N TYR A 101 1.14 4.59 15.11
CA TYR A 101 0.15 3.62 14.64
C TYR A 101 -0.61 4.14 13.43
N ALA A 102 -0.93 3.25 12.50
CA ALA A 102 -1.97 3.48 11.49
C ALA A 102 -3.05 2.40 11.63
N ALA A 103 -4.25 2.82 11.99
CA ALA A 103 -5.42 1.97 12.05
C ALA A 103 -6.17 2.02 10.72
N THR A 104 -6.31 0.88 10.06
CA THR A 104 -7.06 0.71 8.80
C THR A 104 -8.29 -0.17 9.03
N SER A 105 -9.18 -0.25 8.04
CA SER A 105 -10.32 -1.15 8.05
C SER A 105 -10.40 -1.89 6.73
N GLY A 106 -10.19 -3.21 6.77
CA GLY A 106 -10.20 -4.06 5.57
C GLY A 106 -9.08 -3.76 4.56
N ALA A 107 -7.92 -3.26 4.98
CA ALA A 107 -6.82 -2.92 4.08
C ALA A 107 -6.04 -4.13 3.53
N ARG A 108 -6.32 -5.34 4.01
CA ARG A 108 -5.69 -6.58 3.53
C ARG A 108 -6.61 -7.78 3.71
N THR A 109 -6.41 -8.79 2.86
CA THR A 109 -7.04 -10.09 3.00
C THR A 109 -6.33 -10.89 4.09
N VAL A 110 -7.06 -11.25 5.15
CA VAL A 110 -6.55 -12.01 6.30
C VAL A 110 -7.27 -13.35 6.39
N THR A 111 -8.59 -13.33 6.24
CA THR A 111 -9.44 -14.53 6.21
C THR A 111 -10.05 -14.74 4.82
N PRO A 112 -10.41 -16.00 4.46
CA PRO A 112 -11.12 -16.27 3.21
C PRO A 112 -12.41 -15.45 3.13
N GLY A 113 -12.60 -14.74 2.00
CA GLY A 113 -13.75 -13.86 1.78
C GLY A 113 -13.49 -12.38 2.05
N ASP A 114 -12.34 -12.01 2.63
CA ASP A 114 -11.97 -10.60 2.80
C ASP A 114 -11.78 -9.90 1.44
N LEU A 115 -12.44 -8.76 1.25
CA LEU A 115 -12.20 -7.83 0.15
C LEU A 115 -11.29 -6.70 0.63
N ALA A 116 -10.05 -6.66 0.13
CA ALA A 116 -9.10 -5.63 0.52
C ALA A 116 -9.45 -4.26 -0.11
N ASP A 117 -9.37 -3.19 0.68
CA ASP A 117 -9.42 -1.78 0.24
C ASP A 117 -8.01 -1.31 -0.17
N PRO A 118 -7.71 -1.22 -1.49
CA PRO A 118 -6.37 -0.87 -1.96
C PRO A 118 -5.95 0.55 -1.57
N GLY A 119 -6.91 1.46 -1.35
CA GLY A 119 -6.63 2.84 -0.95
C GLY A 119 -6.01 2.90 0.44
N GLN A 120 -6.40 2.01 1.34
CA GLN A 120 -5.81 1.88 2.67
C GLN A 120 -4.58 0.96 2.67
N SER A 121 -4.50 -0.04 1.78
CA SER A 121 -3.34 -0.94 1.66
C SER A 121 -2.02 -0.20 1.41
N ALA A 122 -2.08 0.96 0.75
CA ALA A 122 -0.91 1.79 0.44
C ALA A 122 -0.10 2.19 1.70
N LEU A 123 -0.76 2.31 2.85
CA LEU A 123 -0.09 2.65 4.12
C LEU A 123 0.84 1.56 4.62
N ARG A 124 0.51 0.29 4.31
CA ARG A 124 1.29 -0.87 4.77
C ARG A 124 2.73 -0.82 4.27
N GLY A 125 2.94 -0.46 3.01
CA GLY A 125 4.26 -0.32 2.42
C GLY A 125 5.10 0.74 3.12
N LEU A 126 4.52 1.93 3.37
CA LEU A 126 5.21 3.00 4.07
C LEU A 126 5.54 2.63 5.52
N LEU A 127 4.62 2.00 6.26
CA LEU A 127 4.87 1.56 7.64
C LEU A 127 6.03 0.56 7.72
N ARG A 128 6.12 -0.36 6.77
CA ARG A 128 7.21 -1.35 6.72
C ARG A 128 8.56 -0.70 6.44
N VAL A 129 8.60 0.32 5.59
CA VAL A 129 9.81 1.13 5.39
C VAL A 129 10.18 1.88 6.68
N LEU A 130 9.20 2.52 7.33
CA LEU A 130 9.43 3.23 8.59
C LEU A 130 9.90 2.30 9.71
N ALA A 131 9.39 1.08 9.79
CA ALA A 131 9.84 0.09 10.77
C ALA A 131 11.32 -0.30 10.58
N LEU A 132 11.83 -0.25 9.35
CA LEU A 132 13.23 -0.55 9.02
C LEU A 132 14.16 0.67 9.14
N GLU A 133 13.74 1.84 8.66
CA GLU A 133 14.56 3.05 8.64
C GLU A 133 14.52 3.82 9.96
N HIS A 134 13.42 3.70 10.70
CA HIS A 134 13.16 4.39 11.96
C HIS A 134 12.57 3.42 13.00
N PRO A 135 13.34 2.39 13.44
CA PRO A 135 12.86 1.42 14.42
C PRO A 135 12.40 2.06 15.75
N GLU A 136 12.95 3.22 16.10
CA GLU A 136 12.55 4.02 17.25
C GLU A 136 11.08 4.50 17.21
N LEU A 137 10.48 4.63 16.00
CA LEU A 137 9.06 4.97 15.85
C LEU A 137 8.13 3.81 16.21
N ARG A 138 8.63 2.57 16.24
CA ARG A 138 7.82 1.35 16.38
C ARG A 138 6.59 1.40 15.45
N ALA A 139 6.78 1.81 14.20
CA ALA A 139 5.71 2.05 13.25
C ALA A 139 4.84 0.78 13.09
N THR A 140 3.54 0.89 13.37
CA THR A 140 2.64 -0.27 13.51
C THR A 140 1.36 -0.10 12.71
N SER A 141 1.01 -1.11 11.90
CA SER A 141 -0.27 -1.22 11.22
C SER A 141 -1.24 -2.06 12.05
N VAL A 142 -2.45 -1.56 12.27
CA VAL A 142 -3.55 -2.32 12.88
C VAL A 142 -4.74 -2.30 11.93
N ASP A 143 -5.01 -3.43 11.29
CA ASP A 143 -6.12 -3.55 10.33
C ASP A 143 -7.36 -4.14 11.01
N THR A 144 -8.40 -3.33 11.16
CA THR A 144 -9.64 -3.66 11.85
C THR A 144 -10.63 -4.40 10.94
N ASP A 145 -11.57 -5.11 11.58
CA ASP A 145 -12.60 -5.87 10.89
C ASP A 145 -13.70 -4.94 10.34
N PRO A 146 -13.86 -4.83 9.01
CA PRO A 146 -14.95 -4.03 8.43
C PRO A 146 -16.34 -4.64 8.68
N ALA A 147 -16.44 -5.93 9.01
CA ALA A 147 -17.70 -6.61 9.28
C ALA A 147 -18.19 -6.44 10.73
N ALA A 148 -17.36 -5.90 11.62
CA ALA A 148 -17.69 -5.69 13.04
C ALA A 148 -17.46 -4.23 13.50
N PRO A 149 -18.11 -3.23 12.86
CA PRO A 149 -17.90 -1.81 13.16
C PRO A 149 -18.24 -1.45 14.62
N ASP A 150 -19.23 -2.12 15.22
CA ASP A 150 -19.63 -1.88 16.61
C ASP A 150 -18.54 -2.24 17.63
N ARG A 151 -17.66 -3.19 17.30
CA ARG A 151 -16.55 -3.63 18.16
C ARG A 151 -15.24 -2.89 17.89
N LEU A 152 -15.15 -2.18 16.77
CA LEU A 152 -13.92 -1.49 16.32
C LEU A 152 -13.31 -0.61 17.40
N ALA A 153 -14.15 0.16 18.10
CA ALA A 153 -13.69 1.11 19.10
C ALA A 153 -12.96 0.44 20.27
N ASP A 154 -13.46 -0.69 20.73
CA ASP A 154 -12.98 -1.39 21.91
C ASP A 154 -11.80 -2.30 21.57
N THR A 155 -11.87 -3.02 20.45
CA THR A 155 -10.79 -3.92 20.00
C THR A 155 -9.54 -3.12 19.63
N LEU A 156 -9.69 -2.00 18.93
CA LEU A 156 -8.56 -1.12 18.62
C LEU A 156 -7.99 -0.47 19.88
N ALA A 157 -8.83 -0.03 20.83
CA ALA A 157 -8.34 0.53 22.08
C ALA A 157 -7.57 -0.52 22.90
N ALA A 158 -8.05 -1.75 22.97
CA ALA A 158 -7.37 -2.85 23.65
C ALA A 158 -5.99 -3.14 23.03
N GLU A 159 -5.89 -3.20 21.69
CA GLU A 159 -4.59 -3.40 21.02
C GLU A 159 -3.61 -2.24 21.30
N LEU A 160 -4.08 -0.99 21.22
CA LEU A 160 -3.24 0.18 21.51
C LEU A 160 -2.73 0.21 22.96
N LEU A 161 -3.52 -0.27 23.90
CA LEU A 161 -3.16 -0.35 25.33
C LEU A 161 -2.25 -1.54 25.65
N ALA A 162 -2.35 -2.63 24.89
CA ALA A 162 -1.47 -3.79 25.02
C ALA A 162 -0.02 -3.45 24.65
N ASP A 163 0.18 -2.50 23.71
CA ASP A 163 1.50 -1.98 23.30
C ASP A 163 2.50 -3.10 22.92
N GLY A 164 1.99 -4.16 22.29
CA GLY A 164 2.74 -5.36 21.93
C GLY A 164 3.91 -5.11 20.96
N PRO A 165 4.85 -6.05 20.83
CA PRO A 165 6.06 -5.87 20.01
C PRO A 165 5.78 -5.88 18.49
N GLU A 166 4.64 -6.39 18.06
CA GLU A 166 4.34 -6.60 16.64
C GLU A 166 4.01 -5.30 15.91
N ASP A 167 4.45 -5.22 14.66
CA ASP A 167 4.37 -4.06 13.76
C ASP A 167 3.25 -4.21 12.71
N GLU A 168 2.73 -5.42 12.49
CA GLU A 168 1.65 -5.69 11.55
C GLU A 168 0.55 -6.58 12.15
N ILE A 169 -0.52 -5.97 12.66
CA ILE A 169 -1.63 -6.65 13.32
C ILE A 169 -2.91 -6.57 12.47
N ALA A 170 -3.69 -7.63 12.45
CA ALA A 170 -5.06 -7.61 11.96
C ALA A 170 -6.03 -8.19 12.99
N LEU A 171 -7.21 -7.60 13.08
CA LEU A 171 -8.29 -8.01 13.95
C LEU A 171 -9.45 -8.48 13.07
N ARG A 172 -9.87 -9.74 13.21
CA ARG A 172 -10.98 -10.36 12.45
C ARG A 172 -11.79 -11.26 13.36
N ASP A 173 -13.12 -11.10 13.36
CA ASP A 173 -14.04 -11.94 14.13
C ASP A 173 -13.62 -12.14 15.60
N GLY A 174 -13.11 -11.08 16.23
CA GLY A 174 -12.62 -11.11 17.62
C GLY A 174 -11.27 -11.81 17.83
N ALA A 175 -10.65 -12.34 16.78
CA ALA A 175 -9.30 -12.91 16.81
C ALA A 175 -8.24 -11.89 16.36
N ARG A 176 -7.03 -12.06 16.90
CA ARG A 176 -5.83 -11.26 16.60
C ARG A 176 -4.88 -12.06 15.71
N TYR A 177 -4.43 -11.46 14.63
CA TYR A 177 -3.50 -12.02 13.66
C TYR A 177 -2.26 -11.13 13.53
N THR A 178 -1.10 -11.74 13.38
CA THR A 178 0.18 -11.07 13.14
C THR A 178 0.71 -11.45 11.76
N ALA A 179 1.47 -10.57 11.11
CA ALA A 179 2.06 -10.89 9.81
C ALA A 179 3.34 -11.71 9.98
N GLU A 180 3.37 -12.89 9.38
CA GLU A 180 4.55 -13.74 9.30
C GLU A 180 4.88 -14.02 7.83
N LEU A 181 6.17 -14.25 7.55
CA LEU A 181 6.62 -14.69 6.25
C LEU A 181 6.97 -16.17 6.33
N ASP A 182 6.29 -16.99 5.54
CA ASP A 182 6.54 -18.42 5.46
C ASP A 182 6.91 -18.81 4.02
N HIS A 183 7.63 -19.93 3.90
CA HIS A 183 8.00 -20.49 2.62
C HIS A 183 6.79 -21.19 1.98
N ALA A 184 6.29 -20.62 0.88
CA ALA A 184 5.20 -21.19 0.08
C ALA A 184 5.75 -21.81 -1.22
N PRO A 185 6.06 -23.12 -1.27
CA PRO A 185 6.49 -23.75 -2.51
C PRO A 185 5.35 -23.77 -3.52
N LEU A 186 5.68 -23.56 -4.80
CA LEU A 186 4.73 -23.76 -5.89
C LEU A 186 4.18 -25.20 -5.86
N THR A 187 2.87 -25.30 -5.90
CA THR A 187 2.17 -26.56 -6.09
C THR A 187 2.47 -27.15 -7.48
N ASP A 188 2.31 -28.46 -7.64
CA ASP A 188 2.53 -29.10 -8.96
C ASP A 188 1.59 -28.56 -10.04
N THR A 189 0.39 -28.15 -9.64
CA THR A 189 -0.60 -27.48 -10.50
C THR A 189 -0.09 -26.12 -10.99
N GLU A 190 0.53 -25.31 -10.13
CA GLU A 190 1.12 -24.02 -10.54
C GLU A 190 2.33 -24.22 -11.48
N ARG A 191 3.15 -25.26 -11.23
CA ARG A 191 4.32 -25.56 -12.06
C ARG A 191 3.99 -26.04 -13.48
N THR A 192 2.93 -26.82 -13.64
CA THR A 192 2.55 -27.41 -14.95
C THR A 192 1.83 -26.43 -15.88
N THR A 193 1.45 -25.25 -15.39
CA THR A 193 0.68 -24.26 -16.16
C THR A 193 1.58 -23.30 -16.99
N ALA A 194 2.91 -23.41 -16.93
CA ALA A 194 3.83 -22.61 -17.75
C ALA A 194 3.88 -23.12 -19.21
N ALA A 195 3.23 -22.42 -20.15
CA ALA A 195 3.07 -22.85 -21.54
C ALA A 195 4.37 -22.78 -22.37
N ALA A 196 4.82 -23.90 -22.95
CA ALA A 196 5.91 -23.96 -23.94
C ALA A 196 5.47 -23.53 -25.35
N ARG A 197 6.33 -22.83 -26.12
CA ARG A 197 6.08 -22.45 -27.54
C ARG A 197 7.33 -22.66 -28.43
N THR A 198 7.16 -23.14 -29.68
CA THR A 198 8.24 -23.49 -30.64
C THR A 198 8.39 -22.46 -31.78
N VAL A 199 9.63 -22.20 -32.27
CA VAL A 199 9.98 -21.09 -33.21
C VAL A 199 11.08 -21.46 -34.24
N ARG A 200 11.21 -20.75 -35.40
CA ARG A 200 12.19 -21.06 -36.49
C ARG A 200 13.42 -20.14 -36.52
N CYS A 201 14.61 -20.74 -36.37
CA CYS A 201 15.90 -20.02 -36.29
C CYS A 201 16.35 -19.45 -37.66
N GLY A 202 16.87 -18.22 -37.68
CA GLY A 202 17.38 -17.53 -38.88
C GLY A 202 16.33 -16.81 -39.72
N THR A 203 15.05 -16.93 -39.35
CA THR A 203 13.92 -16.31 -40.04
C THR A 203 13.03 -15.50 -39.08
N ASP A 204 12.88 -15.98 -37.84
CA ASP A 204 12.09 -15.32 -36.80
C ASP A 204 13.00 -14.66 -35.74
N GLY A 205 12.66 -13.43 -35.32
CA GLY A 205 13.19 -12.77 -34.12
C GLY A 205 12.10 -12.61 -33.05
N PHE A 206 12.48 -12.32 -31.79
CA PHE A 206 11.52 -12.17 -30.67
C PHE A 206 11.66 -10.84 -29.94
N ARG A 207 10.52 -10.32 -29.47
CA ARG A 207 10.45 -9.17 -28.56
C ARG A 207 9.38 -9.42 -27.49
N LEU A 208 9.71 -9.04 -26.26
CA LEU A 208 8.75 -8.94 -25.17
C LEU A 208 7.96 -7.64 -25.33
N ARG A 209 6.70 -7.76 -25.76
CA ARG A 209 5.81 -6.62 -25.87
C ARG A 209 5.19 -6.43 -24.51
N VAL A 210 5.49 -5.29 -23.89
CA VAL A 210 4.70 -4.79 -22.78
C VAL A 210 3.35 -4.40 -23.39
N GLY A 211 2.38 -5.31 -23.33
CA GLY A 211 1.03 -5.04 -23.83
C GLY A 211 0.46 -3.80 -23.15
N ARG A 212 0.81 -3.59 -21.87
CA ARG A 212 0.42 -2.42 -21.07
C ARG A 212 1.52 -2.06 -20.06
N LEU A 213 1.88 -0.78 -19.97
CA LEU A 213 2.95 -0.32 -19.09
C LEU A 213 2.69 -0.68 -17.60
N GLY A 214 3.72 -1.13 -16.88
CA GLY A 214 3.62 -1.50 -15.45
C GLY A 214 3.11 -2.93 -15.20
N ASP A 215 2.78 -3.69 -16.25
CA ASP A 215 2.25 -5.05 -16.15
C ASP A 215 3.24 -6.09 -16.71
N LEU A 216 3.84 -6.86 -15.80
CA LEU A 216 4.78 -7.94 -16.08
C LEU A 216 4.12 -9.21 -16.66
N GLY A 217 2.78 -9.36 -16.57
CA GLY A 217 2.01 -10.45 -17.17
C GLY A 217 1.48 -10.11 -18.56
N SER A 218 1.37 -8.82 -18.89
CA SER A 218 1.14 -8.34 -20.28
C SER A 218 2.36 -8.49 -21.18
N LEU A 219 3.46 -9.02 -20.63
CA LEU A 219 4.67 -9.38 -21.34
C LEU A 219 4.35 -10.52 -22.28
N GLU A 220 3.82 -10.14 -23.44
CA GLU A 220 3.58 -11.07 -24.51
C GLU A 220 4.88 -11.26 -25.26
N LEU A 221 5.33 -12.50 -25.33
CA LEU A 221 6.38 -12.88 -26.25
C LEU A 221 5.79 -12.85 -27.66
N THR A 222 6.22 -11.87 -28.47
CA THR A 222 5.75 -11.70 -29.85
C THR A 222 6.87 -12.02 -30.84
N THR A 223 6.52 -12.64 -31.98
CA THR A 223 7.46 -12.95 -33.07
C THR A 223 7.49 -11.80 -34.07
N THR A 224 8.68 -11.39 -34.48
CA THR A 224 8.89 -10.39 -35.52
C THR A 224 9.73 -10.99 -36.65
N PRO A 225 9.47 -10.68 -37.93
CA PRO A 225 10.34 -11.14 -39.01
C PRO A 225 11.76 -10.63 -38.74
N ALA A 226 12.75 -11.50 -38.86
CA ALA A 226 14.15 -11.09 -38.75
C ALA A 226 14.37 -9.96 -39.76
N ALA A 227 14.80 -8.79 -39.28
CA ALA A 227 15.11 -7.68 -40.16
C ALA A 227 16.08 -8.22 -41.21
N ARG A 228 15.64 -8.23 -42.47
CA ARG A 228 16.53 -8.48 -43.59
C ARG A 228 17.64 -7.45 -43.39
N GLN A 229 18.82 -7.91 -42.99
CA GLN A 229 20.01 -7.14 -43.24
C GLN A 229 20.05 -7.08 -44.76
N ASP A 230 19.41 -6.07 -45.35
CA ASP A 230 19.76 -5.71 -46.70
C ASP A 230 21.27 -5.55 -46.63
N PRO A 231 22.02 -6.32 -47.43
CA PRO A 231 23.47 -6.24 -47.39
C PRO A 231 23.76 -4.76 -47.54
N VAL A 232 24.49 -4.18 -46.58
CA VAL A 232 24.97 -2.80 -46.69
C VAL A 232 25.49 -2.69 -48.11
N ARG A 233 24.75 -2.00 -48.98
CA ARG A 233 25.24 -1.70 -50.32
C ARG A 233 26.33 -0.69 -50.06
N TRP A 234 27.54 -1.19 -49.85
CA TRP A 234 28.75 -0.41 -50.07
C TRP A 234 28.61 0.11 -51.49
N ASN A 235 28.22 1.38 -51.63
CA ASN A 235 28.23 2.04 -52.91
C ASN A 235 29.72 2.31 -53.21
N CYS A 236 30.45 1.27 -53.61
CA CYS A 236 31.73 1.39 -54.26
C CYS A 236 31.45 1.96 -55.65
N GLY A 237 31.14 3.25 -55.70
CA GLY A 237 31.20 4.03 -56.92
C GLY A 237 32.66 4.04 -57.40
N CYS A 238 33.02 3.09 -58.26
CA CYS A 238 34.19 3.24 -59.10
C CYS A 238 33.84 4.27 -60.18
N SER A 239 34.09 5.55 -59.89
CA SER A 239 34.30 6.52 -60.95
C SER A 239 35.66 6.23 -61.59
N PRO A 240 35.76 6.03 -62.91
CA PRO A 240 37.07 5.93 -63.55
C PRO A 240 37.72 7.31 -63.43
N ARG A 241 38.89 7.36 -62.78
CA ARG A 241 39.79 8.49 -62.95
C ARG A 241 40.41 8.36 -64.34
N ALA A 242 40.27 9.41 -65.14
CA ALA A 242 41.23 9.71 -66.20
C ALA A 242 42.59 10.07 -65.58
#